data_AF-A0A2E9AQV3-F1
#
_entry.id   AF-A0A2E9AQV3-F1
#
_cell.length_a   1.000
_cell.length_b   1.000
_cell.length_c   1.000
_cell.angle_alpha   90.00
_cell.angle_beta   90.00
_cell.angle_gamma   90.00
#
_symmetry.space_group_name_H-M   'P 1'
#
loop_
_entity.id
_entity.type
_entity.pdbx_description
1 polymer ?
#
loop_
_entity_poly.entity_id
_entity_poly.type
_entity_poly.pdbx_seq_one_letter_code
_entity_poly.pdbx_strand_id
1 'polypeptide(L)'
;MMSVYCDWCGASFSGITKRCSGCSILAKSFLGLSNSQLPTDEGRSRMNSLLAKHRGLSDEQRLSAFIRECESIPDLPYGLRPPEPDNVTPWSEKACSLWMDAYREIRARGKLEPCALPVPGGGILIIEEDDTITLDGIVLTDLPLHDLALWLSNPQRADVVSDWKMLILSLACSCRGAWMMDPEEWAKWVVSNSWSGIDTPALELCTPCIDNIQPIFEFIALQCDVPDENRYTLGHFARQQSSMLESIGGLASESWGEILDSETETIGKLFDKQVLPKLVTIDYRLHLLVLKDGKPYPIRVAVDSEIWRTLIAWTFEPPGTDGAERLSYLFWCWNGENEDWVPTERQIRSSRMLRGAIESLGEDSSLEPVAYTENTNGLFVRGKSGLAYLILPRVGGSKFMVEDIPDVEFVDRAFQLGMLVCIEEEGESSLPAGDIAVSYLLALRDDIQSSKLIHTLSALLDTVGFTNRKDGESTMQWWSRVGDNYGNWVEGIDGEYEEGYPDDYDEFYEEMEDDPPELPEIDFELPAPGDYSALAEALENAAIQARQLQGGSE
;
A
#
# COMPACT_ATOMS: atom_id res chain seq x y z
N MET A 1 -8.85 -36.77 13.06
CA MET A 1 -8.85 -35.37 12.63
C MET A 1 -10.24 -35.03 12.12
N MET A 2 -10.85 -33.93 12.58
CA MET A 2 -12.07 -33.43 11.94
C MET A 2 -11.67 -32.87 10.57
N SER A 3 -12.35 -33.28 9.51
CA SER A 3 -12.14 -32.69 8.18
C SER A 3 -12.65 -31.26 8.18
N VAL A 4 -11.77 -30.30 7.89
CA VAL A 4 -12.13 -28.90 7.69
C VAL A 4 -12.45 -28.69 6.20
N TYR A 5 -13.47 -27.90 5.90
CA TYR A 5 -13.83 -27.56 4.53
C TYR A 5 -13.27 -26.18 4.20
N CYS A 6 -12.63 -26.06 3.04
CA CYS A 6 -12.17 -24.77 2.55
C CYS A 6 -13.36 -23.88 2.21
N ASP A 7 -13.37 -22.66 2.75
CA ASP A 7 -14.41 -21.63 2.55
C ASP A 7 -14.64 -21.25 1.07
N TRP A 8 -13.65 -21.38 0.20
CA TRP A 8 -13.76 -21.01 -1.23
C TRP A 8 -14.03 -22.21 -2.14
N CYS A 9 -13.12 -23.18 -2.18
CA CYS A 9 -13.26 -24.31 -3.10
C CYS A 9 -14.23 -25.38 -2.59
N GLY A 10 -14.59 -25.36 -1.29
CA GLY A 10 -15.49 -26.33 -0.67
C GLY A 10 -14.87 -27.72 -0.46
N ALA A 11 -13.60 -27.90 -0.79
CA ALA A 11 -12.91 -29.18 -0.66
C ALA A 11 -12.46 -29.41 0.80
N SER A 12 -12.49 -30.68 1.23
CA SER A 12 -11.99 -31.07 2.55
C SER A 12 -10.47 -31.10 2.59
N PHE A 13 -9.88 -30.72 3.72
CA PHE A 13 -8.46 -30.88 4.01
C PHE A 13 -8.24 -31.01 5.52
N SER A 14 -7.04 -31.42 5.92
CA SER A 14 -6.66 -31.70 7.31
C SER A 14 -5.98 -30.49 8.00
N GLY A 15 -6.43 -29.27 7.74
CA GLY A 15 -5.81 -28.07 8.31
C GLY A 15 -6.58 -27.43 9.48
N ILE A 16 -5.92 -26.46 10.11
CA ILE A 16 -6.51 -25.57 11.15
C ILE A 16 -7.01 -24.25 10.52
N THR A 17 -6.58 -23.96 9.29
CA THR A 17 -6.96 -22.75 8.55
C THR A 17 -8.35 -22.88 7.92
N LYS A 18 -8.96 -21.75 7.52
CA LYS A 18 -10.21 -21.72 6.74
C LYS A 18 -9.98 -22.02 5.25
N ARG A 19 -8.73 -21.91 4.77
CA ARG A 19 -8.35 -22.04 3.36
C ARG A 19 -7.31 -23.14 3.16
N CYS A 20 -7.50 -23.96 2.12
CA CYS A 20 -6.47 -24.91 1.68
C CYS A 20 -5.31 -24.18 0.97
N SER A 21 -4.19 -24.87 0.76
CA SER A 21 -2.96 -24.30 0.18
C SER A 21 -3.22 -23.48 -1.09
N GLY A 22 -3.89 -24.09 -2.08
CA GLY A 22 -4.26 -23.41 -3.33
C GLY A 22 -5.14 -22.17 -3.15
N CYS A 23 -6.13 -22.20 -2.24
CA CYS A 23 -6.96 -21.01 -1.99
C CYS A 23 -6.22 -19.94 -1.17
N SER A 24 -5.27 -20.34 -0.33
CA SER A 24 -4.47 -19.42 0.48
C SER A 24 -3.56 -18.57 -0.39
N ILE A 25 -2.85 -19.16 -1.36
CA ILE A 25 -1.96 -18.40 -2.25
C ILE A 25 -2.72 -17.46 -3.19
N LEU A 26 -3.99 -17.74 -3.47
CA LEU A 26 -4.84 -16.89 -4.30
C LEU A 26 -5.45 -15.71 -3.54
N ALA A 27 -5.36 -15.69 -2.21
CA ALA A 27 -6.10 -14.72 -1.40
C ALA A 27 -5.70 -13.27 -1.70
N LYS A 28 -4.39 -13.04 -1.80
CA LYS A 28 -3.84 -11.72 -2.10
C LYS A 28 -4.20 -11.28 -3.53
N SER A 29 -4.16 -12.17 -4.51
CA SER A 29 -4.52 -11.84 -5.90
C SER A 29 -6.03 -11.62 -6.08
N PHE A 30 -6.88 -12.31 -5.32
CA PHE A 30 -8.34 -12.18 -5.44
C PHE A 30 -8.92 -11.01 -4.67
N LEU A 31 -8.36 -10.69 -3.51
CA LEU A 31 -8.91 -9.68 -2.59
C LEU A 31 -7.99 -8.46 -2.41
N GLY A 32 -6.73 -8.56 -2.81
CA GLY A 32 -5.71 -7.55 -2.52
C GLY A 32 -5.25 -7.51 -1.06
N LEU A 33 -5.85 -8.33 -0.19
CA LEU A 33 -5.58 -8.32 1.24
C LEU A 33 -4.40 -9.21 1.63
N SER A 34 -3.60 -8.71 2.57
CA SER A 34 -2.68 -9.50 3.38
C SER A 34 -3.42 -10.20 4.53
N ASN A 35 -2.79 -11.22 5.13
CA ASN A 35 -3.37 -11.90 6.30
C ASN A 35 -3.58 -10.94 7.49
N SER A 36 -2.73 -9.92 7.65
CA SER A 36 -2.84 -8.92 8.72
C SER A 36 -4.12 -8.08 8.65
N GLN A 37 -4.78 -8.01 7.49
CA GLN A 37 -6.02 -7.26 7.28
C GLN A 37 -7.28 -8.11 7.50
N LEU A 38 -7.12 -9.42 7.70
CA LEU A 38 -8.23 -10.32 7.97
C LEU A 38 -8.69 -10.18 9.42
N PRO A 39 -10.01 -10.24 9.69
CA PRO A 39 -10.55 -10.00 11.02
C PRO A 39 -10.35 -11.23 11.91
N THR A 40 -9.99 -11.00 13.17
CA THR A 40 -9.99 -12.05 14.21
C THR A 40 -11.40 -12.25 14.79
N ASP A 41 -11.67 -13.45 15.33
CA ASP A 41 -12.96 -13.74 15.98
C ASP A 41 -13.19 -12.87 17.23
N GLU A 42 -12.12 -12.60 18.00
CA GLU A 42 -12.17 -11.72 19.17
C GLU A 42 -12.53 -10.28 18.79
N GLY A 43 -11.86 -9.73 17.78
CA GLY A 43 -12.14 -8.38 17.32
C GLY A 43 -13.52 -8.23 16.69
N ARG A 44 -14.00 -9.25 15.94
CA ARG A 44 -15.40 -9.30 15.47
C ARG A 44 -16.37 -9.26 16.65
N SER A 45 -16.15 -10.06 17.68
CA SER A 45 -17.01 -10.10 18.87
C SER A 45 -17.07 -8.73 19.57
N ARG A 46 -15.92 -8.08 19.75
CA ARG A 46 -15.81 -6.75 20.36
C ARG A 46 -16.56 -5.70 19.54
N MET A 47 -16.31 -5.63 18.22
CA MET A 47 -16.96 -4.66 17.34
C MET A 47 -18.47 -4.89 17.23
N ASN A 48 -18.92 -6.15 17.08
CA ASN A 48 -20.34 -6.47 17.03
C ASN A 48 -21.07 -6.08 18.30
N SER A 49 -20.44 -6.23 19.47
CA SER A 49 -21.01 -5.79 20.75
C SER A 49 -21.25 -4.28 20.78
N LEU A 50 -20.34 -3.49 20.20
CA LEU A 50 -20.48 -2.03 20.09
C LEU A 50 -21.56 -1.64 19.06
N LEU A 51 -21.57 -2.30 17.90
CA LEU A 51 -22.51 -2.02 16.81
C LEU A 51 -23.94 -2.50 17.10
N ALA A 52 -24.14 -3.49 17.97
CA ALA A 52 -25.42 -4.18 18.18
C ALA A 52 -26.60 -3.23 18.41
N LYS A 53 -26.42 -2.18 19.20
CA LYS A 53 -27.46 -1.19 19.52
C LYS A 53 -27.76 -0.20 18.40
N HIS A 54 -26.87 -0.08 17.43
CA HIS A 54 -26.99 0.82 16.28
C HIS A 54 -27.48 0.06 15.03
N ARG A 55 -27.57 -1.27 15.08
CA ARG A 55 -28.17 -2.10 14.03
C ARG A 55 -29.65 -1.73 13.85
N GLY A 56 -30.10 -1.64 12.60
CA GLY A 56 -31.47 -1.25 12.23
C GLY A 56 -31.66 0.25 11.96
N LEU A 57 -30.69 1.10 12.31
CA LEU A 57 -30.62 2.48 11.84
C LEU A 57 -30.17 2.55 10.37
N SER A 58 -30.46 3.66 9.68
CA SER A 58 -29.86 3.96 8.37
C SER A 58 -28.35 4.07 8.49
N ASP A 59 -27.61 3.91 7.38
CA ASP A 59 -26.14 3.94 7.42
C ASP A 59 -25.60 5.25 8.03
N GLU A 60 -26.17 6.39 7.64
CA GLU A 60 -25.80 7.71 8.15
C GLU A 60 -26.10 7.85 9.66
N GLN A 61 -27.28 7.41 10.10
CA GLN A 61 -27.67 7.46 11.51
C GLN A 61 -26.83 6.51 12.36
N ARG A 62 -26.55 5.31 11.86
CA ARG A 62 -25.72 4.30 12.50
C ARG A 62 -24.31 4.82 12.72
N LEU A 63 -23.69 5.37 11.68
CA LEU A 63 -22.32 5.86 11.75
C LEU A 63 -22.24 7.03 12.73
N SER A 64 -23.16 7.99 12.62
CA SER A 64 -23.21 9.15 13.51
C SER A 64 -23.40 8.74 14.97
N ALA A 65 -24.34 7.83 15.26
CA ALA A 65 -24.60 7.37 16.62
C ALA A 65 -23.43 6.56 17.19
N PHE A 66 -22.77 5.74 16.37
CA PHE A 66 -21.60 4.97 16.77
C PHE A 66 -20.42 5.88 17.10
N ILE A 67 -20.08 6.82 16.21
CA ILE A 67 -18.94 7.71 16.39
C ILE A 67 -19.11 8.60 17.62
N ARG A 68 -20.30 9.18 17.83
CA ARG A 68 -20.59 10.02 19.01
C ARG A 68 -20.42 9.32 20.35
N GLU A 69 -20.54 8.00 20.35
CA GLU A 69 -20.32 7.22 21.56
C GLU A 69 -18.85 6.88 21.79
N CYS A 70 -18.11 6.66 20.70
CA CYS A 70 -16.71 6.29 20.75
C CYS A 70 -15.75 7.48 20.71
N GLU A 71 -16.23 8.69 20.42
CA GLU A 71 -15.40 9.89 20.40
C GLU A 71 -14.84 10.20 21.79
N SER A 72 -13.54 10.45 21.82
CA SER A 72 -12.83 10.95 22.99
C SER A 72 -12.06 12.20 22.57
N ILE A 73 -12.54 13.38 22.95
CA ILE A 73 -11.90 14.67 22.61
C ILE A 73 -10.42 14.72 23.05
N PRO A 74 -10.03 14.22 24.25
CA PRO A 74 -8.62 14.16 24.65
C PRO A 74 -7.74 13.30 23.74
N ASP A 75 -8.31 12.32 23.03
CA ASP A 75 -7.56 11.41 22.17
C ASP A 75 -7.33 12.04 20.79
N LEU A 76 -8.12 13.06 20.42
CA LEU A 76 -7.97 13.77 19.15
C LEU A 76 -6.66 14.56 19.10
N PRO A 77 -6.01 14.66 17.93
CA PRO A 77 -4.94 15.63 17.68
C PRO A 77 -5.36 17.06 18.05
N TYR A 78 -4.43 17.87 18.54
CA TYR A 78 -4.74 19.19 19.12
C TYR A 78 -5.46 20.13 18.14
N GLY A 79 -5.04 20.16 16.87
CA GLY A 79 -5.67 20.98 15.83
C GLY A 79 -7.03 20.47 15.35
N LEU A 80 -7.41 19.22 15.69
CA LEU A 80 -8.71 18.66 15.35
C LEU A 80 -9.77 18.86 16.45
N ARG A 81 -9.36 19.33 17.63
CA ARG A 81 -10.26 19.60 18.76
C ARG A 81 -11.11 20.85 18.51
N PRO A 82 -12.26 21.00 19.18
CA PRO A 82 -12.95 22.28 19.21
C PRO A 82 -12.01 23.40 19.72
N PRO A 83 -12.06 24.61 19.14
CA PRO A 83 -11.29 25.73 19.65
C PRO A 83 -11.72 26.09 21.07
N GLU A 84 -10.79 26.62 21.86
CA GLU A 84 -11.16 27.27 23.12
C GLU A 84 -12.06 28.49 22.84
N PRO A 85 -13.05 28.79 23.71
CA PRO A 85 -14.03 29.86 23.46
C PRO A 85 -13.41 31.23 23.13
N ASP A 86 -12.23 31.51 23.67
CA ASP A 86 -11.54 32.79 23.50
C ASP A 86 -10.71 32.88 22.20
N ASN A 87 -10.53 31.76 21.48
CA ASN A 87 -9.72 31.66 20.25
C ASN A 87 -10.57 31.50 18.97
N VAL A 88 -11.88 31.70 19.05
CA VAL A 88 -12.78 31.58 17.90
C VAL A 88 -12.64 32.79 16.98
N THR A 89 -12.11 32.56 15.77
CA THR A 89 -12.04 33.60 14.73
C THR A 89 -13.34 33.62 13.93
N PRO A 90 -14.00 34.80 13.74
CA PRO A 90 -15.23 34.89 12.97
C PRO A 90 -15.05 34.45 11.52
N TRP A 91 -15.93 33.57 11.03
CA TRP A 91 -15.93 33.14 9.64
C TRP A 91 -16.68 34.14 8.74
N SER A 92 -15.98 34.69 7.75
CA SER A 92 -16.52 35.83 6.98
C SER A 92 -17.65 35.41 6.03
N GLU A 93 -18.69 36.25 5.90
CA GLU A 93 -19.79 36.03 4.95
C GLU A 93 -19.30 35.97 3.49
N LYS A 94 -18.26 36.75 3.16
CA LYS A 94 -17.63 36.72 1.83
C LYS A 94 -17.03 35.34 1.54
N ALA A 95 -16.29 34.78 2.51
CA ALA A 95 -15.73 33.44 2.38
C ALA A 95 -16.82 32.37 2.26
N CYS A 96 -17.88 32.47 3.07
CA CYS A 96 -19.04 31.58 2.97
C CYS A 96 -19.67 31.60 1.57
N SER A 97 -19.78 32.79 0.96
CA SER A 97 -20.34 32.93 -0.40
C SER A 97 -19.50 32.21 -1.45
N LEU A 98 -18.17 32.28 -1.37
CA LEU A 98 -17.27 31.57 -2.30
C LEU A 98 -17.45 30.06 -2.19
N TRP A 99 -17.48 29.53 -0.96
CA TRP A 99 -17.76 28.11 -0.73
C TRP A 99 -19.17 27.69 -1.16
N MET A 100 -20.17 28.57 -1.00
CA MET A 100 -21.52 28.31 -1.48
C MET A 100 -21.59 28.21 -3.01
N ASP A 101 -20.83 29.03 -3.72
CA ASP A 101 -20.76 28.98 -5.18
C ASP A 101 -20.03 27.72 -5.65
N ALA A 102 -18.92 27.35 -5.00
CA ALA A 102 -18.23 26.06 -5.23
C ALA A 102 -19.17 24.86 -4.99
N TYR A 103 -19.92 24.87 -3.89
CA TYR A 103 -20.91 23.84 -3.58
C TYR A 103 -21.98 23.71 -4.68
N ARG A 104 -22.50 24.84 -5.17
CA ARG A 104 -23.50 24.86 -6.26
C ARG A 104 -22.92 24.32 -7.56
N GLU A 105 -21.68 24.67 -7.86
CA GLU A 105 -20.98 24.24 -9.06
C GLU A 105 -20.74 22.74 -9.07
N ILE A 106 -20.14 22.18 -8.01
CA ILE A 106 -19.91 20.74 -7.88
C ILE A 106 -21.25 19.99 -7.96
N ARG A 107 -22.30 20.50 -7.31
CA ARG A 107 -23.63 19.90 -7.37
C ARG A 107 -24.26 19.94 -8.77
N ALA A 108 -24.02 20.99 -9.54
CA ALA A 108 -24.62 21.18 -10.85
C ALA A 108 -23.85 20.48 -11.99
N ARG A 109 -22.52 20.42 -11.88
CA ARG A 109 -21.61 19.98 -12.95
C ARG A 109 -20.84 18.71 -12.62
N GLY A 110 -20.78 18.32 -11.35
CA GLY A 110 -19.97 17.19 -10.87
C GLY A 110 -18.48 17.50 -10.77
N LYS A 111 -18.07 18.74 -11.04
CA LYS A 111 -16.67 19.22 -10.97
C LYS A 111 -16.63 20.67 -10.50
N LEU A 112 -15.46 21.12 -10.05
CA LEU A 112 -15.19 22.49 -9.65
C LEU A 112 -14.24 23.12 -10.67
N GLU A 113 -14.57 24.31 -11.18
CA GLU A 113 -13.66 25.04 -12.07
C GLU A 113 -12.54 25.71 -11.25
N PRO A 114 -11.43 26.09 -11.90
CA PRO A 114 -10.27 26.65 -11.21
C PRO A 114 -10.65 27.87 -10.36
N CYS A 115 -10.31 27.83 -9.07
CA CYS A 115 -10.67 28.88 -8.13
C CYS A 115 -9.81 28.85 -6.86
N ALA A 116 -9.82 29.97 -6.13
CA ALA A 116 -9.20 30.09 -4.82
C ALA A 116 -10.27 30.22 -3.73
N LEU A 117 -10.22 29.32 -2.75
CA LEU A 117 -11.17 29.21 -1.65
C LEU A 117 -10.45 29.52 -0.33
N PRO A 118 -10.91 30.52 0.44
CA PRO A 118 -10.32 30.81 1.74
C PRO A 118 -10.61 29.68 2.72
N VAL A 119 -9.70 29.42 3.65
CA VAL A 119 -9.83 28.44 4.73
C VAL A 119 -9.89 29.18 6.07
N PRO A 120 -10.72 28.77 7.04
CA PRO A 120 -10.72 29.40 8.36
C PRO A 120 -9.32 29.34 8.99
N GLY A 121 -8.90 30.40 9.68
CA GLY A 121 -7.52 30.53 10.17
C GLY A 121 -6.53 31.16 9.19
N GLY A 122 -6.95 31.46 7.94
CA GLY A 122 -6.20 32.31 7.02
C GLY A 122 -5.50 31.59 5.86
N GLY A 123 -5.61 30.26 5.77
CA GLY A 123 -5.10 29.50 4.62
C GLY A 123 -5.91 29.70 3.34
N ILE A 124 -5.36 29.28 2.22
CA ILE A 124 -6.00 29.36 0.90
C ILE A 124 -5.87 28.01 0.19
N LEU A 125 -7.01 27.44 -0.18
CA LEU A 125 -7.11 26.26 -1.03
C LEU A 125 -7.27 26.71 -2.49
N ILE A 126 -6.40 26.25 -3.39
CA ILE A 126 -6.42 26.60 -4.80
C ILE A 126 -6.71 25.33 -5.60
N ILE A 127 -7.65 25.41 -6.53
CA ILE A 127 -7.88 24.42 -7.58
C ILE A 127 -7.33 25.02 -8.88
N GLU A 128 -6.35 24.35 -9.48
CA GLU A 128 -5.68 24.76 -10.71
C GLU A 128 -6.43 24.25 -11.96
N GLU A 129 -5.99 24.68 -13.16
CA GLU A 129 -6.61 24.29 -14.44
C GLU A 129 -6.51 22.78 -14.76
N ASP A 130 -5.52 22.10 -14.19
CA ASP A 130 -5.26 20.67 -14.35
C ASP A 130 -5.91 19.81 -13.25
N ASP A 131 -6.85 20.38 -12.49
CA ASP A 131 -7.49 19.79 -11.31
C ASP A 131 -6.53 19.54 -10.12
N THR A 132 -5.28 20.02 -10.18
CA THR A 132 -4.37 19.98 -9.02
C THR A 132 -4.93 20.84 -7.90
N ILE A 133 -4.96 20.28 -6.69
CA ILE A 133 -5.43 20.98 -5.49
C ILE A 133 -4.21 21.33 -4.64
N THR A 134 -4.06 22.59 -4.27
CA THR A 134 -3.01 23.03 -3.34
C THR A 134 -3.59 23.75 -2.13
N LEU A 135 -2.96 23.60 -0.97
CA LEU A 135 -3.27 24.34 0.25
C LEU A 135 -2.03 25.09 0.71
N ASP A 136 -2.07 26.42 0.62
CA ASP A 136 -0.91 27.29 0.86
C ASP A 136 0.36 26.85 0.09
N GLY A 137 0.18 26.31 -1.13
CA GLY A 137 1.26 25.80 -1.98
C GLY A 137 1.60 24.31 -1.80
N ILE A 138 1.04 23.64 -0.78
CA ILE A 138 1.22 22.19 -0.59
C ILE A 138 0.27 21.44 -1.52
N VAL A 139 0.79 20.60 -2.40
CA VAL A 139 -0.01 19.76 -3.31
C VAL A 139 -0.73 18.66 -2.54
N LEU A 140 -2.03 18.53 -2.78
CA LEU A 140 -2.91 17.55 -2.15
C LEU A 140 -3.41 16.52 -3.17
N THR A 141 -3.72 15.33 -2.70
CA THR A 141 -4.21 14.22 -3.51
C THR A 141 -5.72 14.27 -3.68
N ASP A 142 -6.47 13.70 -2.72
CA ASP A 142 -7.92 13.53 -2.79
C ASP A 142 -8.62 14.25 -1.63
N LEU A 143 -9.62 15.07 -1.94
CA LEU A 143 -10.41 15.77 -0.94
C LEU A 143 -11.92 15.64 -1.16
N PRO A 144 -12.71 15.48 -0.10
CA PRO A 144 -14.17 15.54 -0.17
C PRO A 144 -14.65 17.00 -0.31
N LEU A 145 -14.28 17.67 -1.42
CA LEU A 145 -14.54 19.09 -1.67
C LEU A 145 -16.03 19.45 -1.61
N HIS A 146 -16.92 18.55 -2.03
CA HIS A 146 -18.36 18.79 -1.94
C HIS A 146 -18.80 18.95 -0.48
N ASP A 147 -18.25 18.13 0.41
CA ASP A 147 -18.64 18.10 1.82
C ASP A 147 -17.99 19.27 2.57
N LEU A 148 -16.73 19.60 2.28
CA LEU A 148 -16.07 20.82 2.75
C LEU A 148 -16.82 22.08 2.31
N ALA A 149 -17.23 22.15 1.04
CA ALA A 149 -17.98 23.29 0.51
C ALA A 149 -19.35 23.45 1.16
N LEU A 150 -20.06 22.34 1.40
CA LEU A 150 -21.33 22.39 2.13
C LEU A 150 -21.12 22.89 3.56
N TRP A 151 -20.06 22.47 4.25
CA TRP A 151 -19.80 22.87 5.63
C TRP A 151 -19.37 24.33 5.74
N LEU A 152 -18.37 24.75 4.97
CA LEU A 152 -17.77 26.08 5.02
C LEU A 152 -18.63 27.16 4.34
N SER A 153 -19.71 26.79 3.65
CA SER A 153 -20.74 27.73 3.20
C SER A 153 -21.56 28.36 4.33
N ASN A 154 -21.43 27.86 5.58
CA ASN A 154 -22.17 28.35 6.73
C ASN A 154 -21.26 29.08 7.75
N PRO A 155 -21.54 30.37 8.08
CA PRO A 155 -20.74 31.15 9.03
C PRO A 155 -20.72 30.59 10.46
N GLN A 156 -21.70 29.78 10.84
CA GLN A 156 -21.86 29.22 12.20
C GLN A 156 -21.23 27.84 12.37
N ARG A 157 -20.45 27.37 11.39
CA ARG A 157 -19.89 26.00 11.40
C ARG A 157 -18.37 25.95 11.39
N ALA A 158 -17.70 27.10 11.29
CA ALA A 158 -16.25 27.15 11.24
C ALA A 158 -15.59 27.01 12.63
N ASP A 159 -16.34 27.20 13.71
CA ASP A 159 -15.90 27.23 15.11
C ASP A 159 -15.90 25.86 15.79
N VAL A 160 -15.76 24.79 15.01
CA VAL A 160 -15.87 23.39 15.47
C VAL A 160 -14.53 22.63 15.49
N VAL A 161 -13.52 23.20 14.83
CA VAL A 161 -12.16 22.69 14.71
C VAL A 161 -11.20 23.86 14.94
N SER A 162 -10.14 23.64 15.74
CA SER A 162 -9.17 24.66 16.12
C SER A 162 -8.23 25.02 14.97
N ASP A 163 -7.85 24.05 14.15
CA ASP A 163 -7.00 24.24 12.97
C ASP A 163 -7.60 23.57 11.72
N TRP A 164 -8.18 24.39 10.85
CA TRP A 164 -8.76 23.92 9.59
C TRP A 164 -7.71 23.52 8.55
N LYS A 165 -6.51 24.09 8.59
CA LYS A 165 -5.42 23.67 7.71
C LYS A 165 -5.02 22.26 8.07
N MET A 166 -4.84 21.97 9.36
CA MET A 166 -4.59 20.62 9.85
C MET A 166 -5.69 19.66 9.41
N LEU A 167 -6.97 19.99 9.60
CA LEU A 167 -8.08 19.12 9.18
C LEU A 167 -8.03 18.76 7.69
N ILE A 168 -7.82 19.75 6.81
CA ILE A 168 -7.80 19.52 5.36
C ILE A 168 -6.59 18.68 4.95
N LEU A 169 -5.40 18.97 5.49
CA LEU A 169 -4.20 18.16 5.26
C LEU A 169 -4.39 16.72 5.76
N SER A 170 -4.94 16.55 6.96
CA SER A 170 -5.20 15.23 7.52
C SER A 170 -6.25 14.45 6.71
N LEU A 171 -7.28 15.12 6.17
CA LEU A 171 -8.23 14.52 5.24
C LEU A 171 -7.54 14.03 3.97
N ALA A 172 -6.67 14.84 3.37
CA ALA A 172 -5.93 14.46 2.16
C ALA A 172 -5.05 13.22 2.40
N CYS A 173 -4.36 13.15 3.55
CA CYS A 173 -3.52 12.00 3.89
C CYS A 173 -4.32 10.74 4.25
N SER A 174 -5.51 10.91 4.85
CA SER A 174 -6.34 9.80 5.33
C SER A 174 -7.27 9.21 4.27
N CYS A 175 -7.49 9.93 3.17
CA CYS A 175 -8.40 9.50 2.10
C CYS A 175 -7.63 8.94 0.91
N ARG A 176 -8.30 8.09 0.14
CA ARG A 176 -7.84 7.65 -1.18
C ARG A 176 -8.95 7.81 -2.21
N GLY A 177 -8.62 8.22 -3.41
CA GLY A 177 -9.56 8.32 -4.52
C GLY A 177 -10.12 6.95 -4.88
N ALA A 178 -11.44 6.88 -5.03
CA ALA A 178 -12.12 5.67 -5.46
C ALA A 178 -13.26 6.02 -6.42
N TRP A 179 -13.70 5.00 -7.15
CA TRP A 179 -14.90 5.06 -7.98
C TRP A 179 -15.73 3.81 -7.74
N MET A 180 -16.92 3.77 -8.34
CA MET A 180 -17.74 2.55 -8.35
C MET A 180 -17.05 1.50 -9.21
N MET A 181 -16.27 0.64 -8.55
CA MET A 181 -15.46 -0.41 -9.16
C MET A 181 -16.22 -1.73 -9.29
N ASP A 182 -15.82 -2.52 -10.28
CA ASP A 182 -16.22 -3.92 -10.36
C ASP A 182 -15.61 -4.75 -9.22
N PRO A 183 -16.22 -5.87 -8.80
CA PRO A 183 -15.74 -6.67 -7.67
C PRO A 183 -14.27 -7.10 -7.75
N GLU A 184 -13.74 -7.38 -8.94
CA GLU A 184 -12.35 -7.82 -9.14
C GLU A 184 -11.35 -6.64 -9.16
N GLU A 185 -11.80 -5.42 -9.45
CA GLU A 185 -10.94 -4.23 -9.47
C GLU A 185 -10.53 -3.79 -8.07
N TRP A 186 -11.37 -4.06 -7.07
CA TRP A 186 -11.06 -3.78 -5.66
C TRP A 186 -9.74 -4.41 -5.23
N ALA A 187 -9.40 -5.61 -5.69
CA ALA A 187 -8.13 -6.24 -5.35
C ALA A 187 -6.93 -5.40 -5.79
N LYS A 188 -6.97 -4.87 -7.01
CA LYS A 188 -5.92 -3.99 -7.55
C LYS A 188 -5.87 -2.67 -6.77
N TRP A 189 -7.03 -2.07 -6.55
CA TRP A 189 -7.12 -0.82 -5.79
C TRP A 189 -6.57 -0.97 -4.38
N VAL A 190 -6.92 -2.04 -3.66
CA VAL A 190 -6.40 -2.31 -2.31
C VAL A 190 -4.88 -2.45 -2.32
N VAL A 191 -4.32 -3.17 -3.28
CA VAL A 191 -2.87 -3.36 -3.37
C VAL A 191 -2.15 -2.03 -3.63
N SER A 192 -2.68 -1.20 -4.53
CA SER A 192 -2.07 0.09 -4.87
C SER A 192 -2.24 1.16 -3.80
N ASN A 193 -3.27 1.06 -2.96
CA ASN A 193 -3.63 2.11 -2.00
C ASN A 193 -3.38 1.74 -0.53
N SER A 194 -3.09 0.47 -0.22
CA SER A 194 -2.81 0.06 1.17
C SER A 194 -1.54 0.70 1.69
N TRP A 195 -1.59 1.15 2.95
CA TRP A 195 -0.44 1.66 3.68
C TRP A 195 0.33 0.51 4.32
N SER A 196 1.64 0.63 4.40
CA SER A 196 2.47 -0.27 5.21
C SER A 196 2.31 0.09 6.67
N GLY A 197 2.29 -0.89 7.58
CA GLY A 197 2.24 -0.62 9.02
C GLY A 197 3.41 0.26 9.46
N ILE A 198 4.59 0.07 8.87
CA ILE A 198 5.69 1.03 8.80
C ILE A 198 6.45 0.76 7.49
N ASP A 199 7.14 1.73 6.94
CA ASP A 199 7.79 1.68 5.61
C ASP A 199 9.20 1.09 5.61
N THR A 200 9.73 0.73 6.78
CA THR A 200 11.04 0.10 6.95
C THR A 200 11.03 -0.97 8.04
N PRO A 201 11.79 -2.08 7.90
CA PRO A 201 11.94 -3.08 8.96
C PRO A 201 12.84 -2.60 10.12
N ALA A 202 13.60 -1.53 9.94
CA ALA A 202 14.48 -0.95 10.96
C ALA A 202 14.58 0.57 10.81
N LEU A 203 14.59 1.31 11.92
CA LEU A 203 14.48 2.78 11.90
C LEU A 203 15.72 3.47 11.32
N GLU A 204 16.88 2.81 11.36
CA GLU A 204 18.15 3.34 10.84
C GLU A 204 18.20 3.36 9.31
N LEU A 205 17.35 2.58 8.64
CA LEU A 205 17.31 2.51 7.19
C LEU A 205 16.72 3.81 6.61
N CYS A 206 17.44 4.37 5.64
CA CYS A 206 17.13 5.64 4.98
C CYS A 206 16.27 5.45 3.72
N THR A 207 16.32 4.26 3.14
CA THR A 207 15.56 3.86 1.94
C THR A 207 14.29 3.09 2.36
N PRO A 208 13.11 3.46 1.84
CA PRO A 208 11.86 2.83 2.15
C PRO A 208 11.82 1.55 1.35
N CYS A 209 11.34 0.49 1.97
CA CYS A 209 11.10 -0.75 1.26
C CYS A 209 9.72 -0.74 0.59
N ILE A 210 8.85 0.21 0.95
CA ILE A 210 7.47 0.30 0.48
C ILE A 210 7.02 1.76 0.32
N ASP A 211 6.35 2.06 -0.79
CA ASP A 211 6.03 3.43 -1.23
C ASP A 211 4.88 4.11 -0.46
N ASN A 212 3.95 3.34 0.14
CA ASN A 212 2.78 3.87 0.83
C ASN A 212 2.97 3.94 2.35
N ILE A 213 3.43 5.10 2.84
CA ILE A 213 3.65 5.35 4.27
C ILE A 213 2.35 5.61 5.04
N GLN A 214 2.37 5.51 6.37
CA GLN A 214 1.20 5.78 7.21
C GLN A 214 0.73 7.24 7.10
N PRO A 215 -0.59 7.52 7.18
CA PRO A 215 -1.17 8.86 6.99
C PRO A 215 -0.59 9.95 7.89
N ILE A 216 -0.20 9.63 9.13
CA ILE A 216 0.42 10.62 10.03
C ILE A 216 1.82 11.03 9.56
N PHE A 217 2.60 10.10 8.98
CA PHE A 217 3.93 10.38 8.45
C PHE A 217 3.83 11.09 7.11
N GLU A 218 2.84 10.76 6.28
CA GLU A 218 2.49 11.53 5.07
C GLU A 218 2.14 12.98 5.46
N PHE A 219 1.32 13.17 6.50
CA PHE A 219 0.96 14.48 7.02
C PHE A 219 2.17 15.29 7.52
N ILE A 220 3.10 14.66 8.24
CA ILE A 220 4.34 15.32 8.69
C ILE A 220 5.20 15.68 7.47
N ALA A 221 5.41 14.75 6.55
CA ALA A 221 6.25 14.95 5.36
C ALA A 221 5.76 16.13 4.50
N LEU A 222 4.45 16.26 4.27
CA LEU A 222 3.87 17.36 3.49
C LEU A 222 4.09 18.75 4.08
N GLN A 223 4.42 18.84 5.38
CA GLN A 223 4.69 20.11 6.07
C GLN A 223 6.18 20.42 6.19
N CYS A 224 7.03 19.50 5.75
CA CYS A 224 8.46 19.64 5.82
C CYS A 224 9.01 20.11 4.47
N ASP A 225 9.99 21.02 4.51
CA ASP A 225 10.86 21.25 3.37
C ASP A 225 11.83 20.08 3.27
N VAL A 226 11.40 19.01 2.59
CA VAL A 226 12.23 17.82 2.36
C VAL A 226 13.36 18.22 1.40
N PRO A 227 14.64 18.08 1.78
CA PRO A 227 15.75 18.41 0.89
C PRO A 227 15.70 17.58 -0.40
N ASP A 228 15.98 18.19 -1.56
CA ASP A 228 16.07 17.52 -2.87
C ASP A 228 17.20 16.45 -2.94
N GLU A 229 17.93 16.21 -1.85
CA GLU A 229 18.97 15.18 -1.79
C GLU A 229 18.33 13.78 -1.78
N ASN A 230 18.53 13.03 -2.86
CA ASN A 230 18.06 11.66 -3.13
C ASN A 230 18.42 10.58 -2.08
N ARG A 231 18.95 10.94 -0.90
CA ARG A 231 19.41 9.98 0.13
C ARG A 231 18.34 9.58 1.13
N TYR A 232 17.33 10.43 1.37
CA TYR A 232 16.33 10.20 2.41
C TYR A 232 14.93 10.23 1.83
N THR A 233 14.09 9.33 2.31
CA THR A 233 12.71 9.24 1.84
C THR A 233 11.74 9.91 2.78
N LEU A 234 10.56 10.21 2.27
CA LEU A 234 9.51 10.94 2.98
C LEU A 234 9.19 10.29 4.33
N GLY A 235 9.08 8.97 4.36
CA GLY A 235 8.86 8.21 5.60
C GLY A 235 10.01 8.40 6.59
N HIS A 236 11.25 8.17 6.15
CA HIS A 236 12.43 8.33 6.99
C HIS A 236 12.53 9.74 7.57
N PHE A 237 12.35 10.76 6.74
CA PHE A 237 12.37 12.15 7.17
C PHE A 237 11.26 12.44 8.19
N ALA A 238 10.03 12.00 7.92
CA ALA A 238 8.90 12.22 8.82
C ALA A 238 9.09 11.59 10.20
N ARG A 239 9.65 10.37 10.28
CA ARG A 239 9.92 9.68 11.55
C ARG A 239 10.96 10.40 12.41
N GLN A 240 11.88 11.14 11.80
CA GLN A 240 12.88 11.93 12.55
C GLN A 240 12.31 13.21 13.15
N GLN A 241 11.13 13.66 12.71
CA GLN A 241 10.50 14.89 13.20
C GLN A 241 9.70 14.63 14.50
N SER A 242 10.38 14.19 15.56
CA SER A 242 9.74 13.90 16.86
C SER A 242 9.01 15.11 17.44
N SER A 243 9.57 16.31 17.30
CA SER A 243 8.94 17.55 17.75
C SER A 243 7.64 17.87 17.00
N MET A 244 7.57 17.56 15.70
CA MET A 244 6.33 17.73 14.93
C MET A 244 5.30 16.69 15.35
N LEU A 245 5.71 15.43 15.54
CA LEU A 245 4.84 14.37 16.04
C LEU A 245 4.22 14.76 17.38
N GLU A 246 5.04 15.20 18.35
CA GLU A 246 4.57 15.70 19.65
C GLU A 246 3.63 16.91 19.51
N SER A 247 3.86 17.79 18.55
CA SER A 247 3.02 18.97 18.30
C SER A 247 1.62 18.62 17.76
N ILE A 248 1.48 17.48 17.07
CA ILE A 248 0.17 16.95 16.62
C ILE A 248 -0.66 16.56 17.85
N GLY A 249 -0.03 15.89 18.82
CA GLY A 249 -0.66 15.45 20.07
C GLY A 249 -1.79 14.44 19.89
N GLY A 250 -2.49 14.17 21.00
CA GLY A 250 -3.52 13.12 21.06
C GLY A 250 -2.93 11.72 21.07
N LEU A 251 -3.82 10.72 21.08
CA LEU A 251 -3.45 9.32 21.29
C LEU A 251 -2.55 8.77 20.16
N ALA A 252 -2.78 9.21 18.93
CA ALA A 252 -1.98 8.79 17.78
C ALA A 252 -0.51 9.22 17.92
N SER A 253 -0.26 10.47 18.30
CA SER A 253 1.11 10.97 18.53
C SER A 253 1.80 10.22 19.66
N GLU A 254 1.11 10.01 20.78
CA GLU A 254 1.65 9.29 21.95
C GLU A 254 2.01 7.84 21.56
N SER A 255 1.09 7.13 20.89
CA SER A 255 1.30 5.74 20.48
C SER A 255 2.44 5.59 19.47
N TRP A 256 2.55 6.51 18.50
CA TRP A 256 3.67 6.49 17.56
C TRP A 256 5.00 6.84 18.23
N GLY A 257 5.02 7.78 19.18
CA GLY A 257 6.21 8.09 19.97
C GLY A 257 6.73 6.86 20.71
N GLU A 258 5.84 6.12 21.38
CA GLU A 258 6.21 4.87 22.06
C GLU A 258 6.75 3.79 21.10
N ILE A 259 6.19 3.67 19.90
CA ILE A 259 6.66 2.72 18.87
C ILE A 259 8.03 3.12 18.33
N LEU A 260 8.24 4.40 18.04
CA LEU A 260 9.52 4.89 17.51
C LEU A 260 10.66 4.78 18.54
N ASP A 261 10.33 4.80 19.82
CA ASP A 261 11.27 4.55 20.92
C ASP A 261 11.44 3.05 21.26
N SER A 262 10.75 2.14 20.56
CA SER A 262 10.73 0.71 20.85
C SER A 262 11.84 -0.10 20.17
N GLU A 263 11.97 -1.37 20.54
CA GLU A 263 12.95 -2.30 19.96
C GLU A 263 12.64 -2.65 18.49
N THR A 264 13.69 -2.97 17.72
CA THR A 264 13.61 -3.32 16.28
C THR A 264 12.62 -4.47 15.99
N GLU A 265 12.39 -5.39 16.94
CA GLU A 265 11.40 -6.47 16.75
C GLU A 265 9.97 -5.93 16.58
N THR A 266 9.61 -4.89 17.32
CA THR A 266 8.28 -4.25 17.20
C THR A 266 8.12 -3.57 15.85
N ILE A 267 9.18 -2.91 15.38
CA ILE A 267 9.24 -2.28 14.06
C ILE A 267 9.11 -3.33 12.95
N GLY A 268 9.85 -4.44 13.04
CA GLY A 268 9.74 -5.56 12.10
C GLY A 268 8.32 -6.14 12.03
N LYS A 269 7.64 -6.32 13.17
CA LYS A 269 6.24 -6.78 13.20
C LYS A 269 5.27 -5.79 12.56
N LEU A 270 5.53 -4.49 12.63
CA LEU A 270 4.71 -3.49 11.96
C LEU A 270 4.99 -3.44 10.46
N PHE A 271 6.24 -3.68 10.05
CA PHE A 271 6.65 -3.66 8.65
C PHE A 271 5.91 -4.75 7.85
N ASP A 272 5.70 -5.91 8.47
CA ASP A 272 4.95 -7.02 7.87
C ASP A 272 3.43 -6.79 7.78
N LYS A 273 2.90 -5.70 8.35
CA LYS A 273 1.47 -5.38 8.32
C LYS A 273 1.13 -4.47 7.15
N GLN A 274 -0.08 -4.65 6.63
CA GLN A 274 -0.70 -3.69 5.72
C GLN A 274 -2.00 -3.16 6.32
N VAL A 275 -2.27 -1.88 6.07
CA VAL A 275 -3.47 -1.19 6.51
C VAL A 275 -4.28 -0.82 5.28
N LEU A 276 -5.51 -1.33 5.20
CA LEU A 276 -6.43 -0.98 4.13
C LEU A 276 -7.05 0.40 4.42
N PRO A 277 -6.91 1.40 3.53
CA PRO A 277 -7.62 2.66 3.63
C PRO A 277 -9.12 2.43 3.76
N LYS A 278 -9.73 3.08 4.75
CA LYS A 278 -11.17 2.98 5.00
C LYS A 278 -11.92 4.23 4.57
N LEU A 279 -11.24 5.36 4.48
CA LEU A 279 -11.83 6.60 4.00
C LEU A 279 -11.50 6.77 2.53
N VAL A 280 -12.52 7.02 1.73
CA VAL A 280 -12.38 7.23 0.30
C VAL A 280 -13.17 8.43 -0.17
N THR A 281 -12.65 9.09 -1.19
CA THR A 281 -13.33 10.18 -1.87
C THR A 281 -13.94 9.64 -3.16
N ILE A 282 -15.25 9.79 -3.32
CA ILE A 282 -15.98 9.45 -4.55
C ILE A 282 -16.85 10.64 -4.91
N ASP A 283 -16.68 11.18 -6.12
CA ASP A 283 -17.39 12.37 -6.60
C ASP A 283 -17.31 13.56 -5.62
N TYR A 284 -16.09 13.84 -5.12
CA TYR A 284 -15.80 14.86 -4.10
C TYR A 284 -16.53 14.68 -2.76
N ARG A 285 -17.02 13.49 -2.45
CA ARG A 285 -17.70 13.19 -1.17
C ARG A 285 -16.97 12.14 -0.37
N LEU A 286 -16.99 12.31 0.94
CA LEU A 286 -16.38 11.40 1.88
C LEU A 286 -17.25 10.15 2.05
N HIS A 287 -16.62 9.00 1.87
CA HIS A 287 -17.24 7.70 2.09
C HIS A 287 -16.37 6.84 3.03
N LEU A 288 -17.04 5.98 3.79
CA LEU A 288 -16.41 4.92 4.55
C LEU A 288 -16.57 3.62 3.76
N LEU A 289 -15.47 2.91 3.52
CA LEU A 289 -15.51 1.56 2.96
C LEU A 289 -15.98 0.58 4.02
N VAL A 290 -17.03 -0.15 3.69
CA VAL A 290 -17.57 -1.25 4.48
C VAL A 290 -17.77 -2.48 3.61
N LEU A 291 -17.93 -3.63 4.24
CA LEU A 291 -18.30 -4.85 3.54
C LEU A 291 -19.82 -4.94 3.43
N LYS A 292 -20.31 -5.23 2.22
CA LYS A 292 -21.73 -5.43 1.94
C LYS A 292 -21.93 -6.54 0.91
N ASP A 293 -22.72 -7.53 1.28
CA ASP A 293 -22.98 -8.73 0.48
C ASP A 293 -21.68 -9.40 -0.02
N GLY A 294 -20.67 -9.43 0.85
CA GLY A 294 -19.38 -10.07 0.59
C GLY A 294 -18.43 -9.31 -0.33
N LYS A 295 -18.64 -8.00 -0.53
CA LYS A 295 -17.75 -7.13 -1.32
C LYS A 295 -17.59 -5.75 -0.69
N PRO A 296 -16.47 -5.04 -0.96
CA PRO A 296 -16.31 -3.65 -0.53
C PRO A 296 -17.41 -2.77 -1.12
N TYR A 297 -17.91 -1.87 -0.30
CA TYR A 297 -18.99 -0.96 -0.65
C TYR A 297 -18.80 0.37 0.07
N PRO A 298 -18.76 1.50 -0.65
CA PRO A 298 -18.66 2.82 -0.04
C PRO A 298 -20.02 3.26 0.51
N ILE A 299 -20.09 3.59 1.79
CA ILE A 299 -21.24 4.27 2.40
C ILE A 299 -20.91 5.74 2.63
N ARG A 300 -21.90 6.62 2.43
CA ARG A 300 -21.71 8.06 2.64
C ARG A 300 -21.46 8.37 4.11
N VAL A 301 -20.42 9.15 4.38
CA VAL A 301 -20.20 9.75 5.69
C VAL A 301 -21.05 11.01 5.78
N ALA A 302 -21.67 11.25 6.94
CA ALA A 302 -22.46 12.46 7.14
C ALA A 302 -21.55 13.69 7.08
N VAL A 303 -22.08 14.83 6.64
CA VAL A 303 -21.34 16.09 6.63
C VAL A 303 -21.39 16.68 8.05
N ASP A 304 -20.52 16.15 8.91
CA ASP A 304 -20.40 16.46 10.34
C ASP A 304 -18.92 16.42 10.76
N SER A 305 -18.40 17.55 11.23
CA SER A 305 -17.00 17.68 11.64
C SER A 305 -16.61 16.74 12.78
N GLU A 306 -17.54 16.41 13.67
CA GLU A 306 -17.32 15.46 14.77
C GLU A 306 -16.98 14.07 14.23
N ILE A 307 -17.67 13.67 13.17
CA ILE A 307 -17.43 12.39 12.50
C ILE A 307 -16.10 12.42 11.76
N TRP A 308 -15.83 13.49 11.01
CA TRP A 308 -14.61 13.61 10.22
C TRP A 308 -13.37 13.55 11.12
N ARG A 309 -13.31 14.37 12.18
CA ARG A 309 -12.14 14.41 13.08
C ARG A 309 -11.89 13.08 13.78
N THR A 310 -12.95 12.36 14.17
CA THR A 310 -12.81 11.05 14.82
C THR A 310 -12.27 10.01 13.85
N LEU A 311 -12.81 9.96 12.63
CA LEU A 311 -12.34 9.02 11.60
C LEU A 311 -10.90 9.30 11.18
N ILE A 312 -10.51 10.58 11.07
CA ILE A 312 -9.13 11.00 10.81
C ILE A 312 -8.22 10.57 11.96
N ALA A 313 -8.61 10.86 13.21
CA ALA A 313 -7.82 10.48 14.38
C ALA A 313 -7.54 8.98 14.42
N TRP A 314 -8.57 8.15 14.20
CA TRP A 314 -8.41 6.69 14.12
C TRP A 314 -7.53 6.22 12.95
N THR A 315 -7.51 6.97 11.85
CA THR A 315 -6.66 6.67 10.69
C THR A 315 -5.20 7.02 10.95
N PHE A 316 -4.92 7.97 11.85
CA PHE A 316 -3.58 8.36 12.27
C PHE A 316 -2.98 7.42 13.30
N GLU A 317 -3.78 6.65 14.02
CA GLU A 317 -3.29 5.71 15.04
C GLU A 317 -2.55 4.50 14.41
N PRO A 318 -1.50 3.98 15.06
CA PRO A 318 -0.76 2.82 14.56
C PRO A 318 -1.59 1.52 14.57
N PRO A 319 -1.28 0.53 13.70
CA PRO A 319 -2.00 -0.75 13.69
C PRO A 319 -1.95 -1.48 15.03
N GLY A 320 -3.12 -1.92 15.52
CA GLY A 320 -3.27 -2.61 16.81
C GLY A 320 -3.77 -1.72 17.95
N THR A 321 -3.88 -0.41 17.74
CA THR A 321 -4.52 0.53 18.67
C THR A 321 -6.04 0.48 18.58
N ASP A 322 -6.71 1.01 19.60
CA ASP A 322 -8.16 0.96 19.72
C ASP A 322 -8.89 1.66 18.55
N GLY A 323 -8.41 2.81 18.07
CA GLY A 323 -9.02 3.53 16.94
C GLY A 323 -8.77 2.83 15.60
N ALA A 324 -7.53 2.41 15.34
CA ALA A 324 -7.17 1.69 14.12
C ALA A 324 -7.94 0.35 14.01
N GLU A 325 -8.03 -0.41 15.11
CA GLU A 325 -8.82 -1.66 15.16
C GLU A 325 -10.31 -1.37 14.96
N ARG A 326 -10.85 -0.28 15.51
CA ARG A 326 -12.25 0.11 15.26
C ARG A 326 -12.51 0.34 13.77
N LEU A 327 -11.68 1.11 13.07
CA LEU A 327 -11.82 1.30 11.62
C LEU A 327 -11.68 -0.01 10.85
N SER A 328 -10.73 -0.85 11.24
CA SER A 328 -10.51 -2.17 10.61
C SER A 328 -11.73 -3.07 10.74
N TYR A 329 -12.29 -3.24 11.95
CA TYR A 329 -13.45 -4.10 12.17
C TYR A 329 -14.78 -3.48 11.72
N LEU A 330 -14.90 -2.16 11.66
CA LEU A 330 -16.06 -1.50 11.07
C LEU A 330 -16.25 -1.96 9.63
N PHE A 331 -15.17 -2.08 8.86
CA PHE A 331 -15.24 -2.61 7.50
C PHE A 331 -15.89 -4.00 7.46
N TRP A 332 -15.45 -4.92 8.32
CA TRP A 332 -15.92 -6.31 8.32
C TRP A 332 -17.31 -6.52 8.92
N CYS A 333 -17.68 -5.74 9.95
CA CYS A 333 -18.86 -6.01 10.79
C CYS A 333 -20.08 -5.13 10.48
N TRP A 334 -19.95 -4.18 9.53
CA TRP A 334 -20.97 -3.14 9.29
C TRP A 334 -22.35 -3.70 8.97
N ASN A 335 -22.43 -4.62 7.99
CA ASN A 335 -23.68 -5.20 7.53
C ASN A 335 -23.98 -6.53 8.24
N GLY A 336 -23.06 -7.49 8.22
CA GLY A 336 -23.17 -8.76 8.94
C GLY A 336 -22.21 -8.90 10.11
N GLU A 337 -22.57 -9.70 11.12
CA GLU A 337 -21.65 -10.02 12.24
C GLU A 337 -20.46 -10.87 11.79
N ASN A 338 -20.72 -11.78 10.85
CA ASN A 338 -19.77 -12.78 10.34
C ASN A 338 -19.59 -12.65 8.82
N GLU A 339 -19.68 -11.43 8.30
CA GLU A 339 -19.51 -11.20 6.87
C GLU A 339 -18.04 -11.35 6.46
N ASP A 340 -17.79 -11.99 5.32
CA ASP A 340 -16.46 -12.22 4.75
C ASP A 340 -16.44 -11.73 3.30
N TRP A 341 -15.30 -11.21 2.85
CA TRP A 341 -15.13 -10.80 1.46
C TRP A 341 -14.98 -12.05 0.60
N VAL A 342 -15.94 -12.25 -0.31
CA VAL A 342 -16.06 -13.42 -1.16
C VAL A 342 -15.51 -13.10 -2.57
N PRO A 343 -14.61 -13.94 -3.12
CA PRO A 343 -14.18 -13.82 -4.52
C PRO A 343 -15.35 -14.00 -5.50
N THR A 344 -15.21 -13.53 -6.74
CA THR A 344 -16.23 -13.72 -7.77
C THR A 344 -16.43 -15.18 -8.15
N GLU A 345 -17.56 -15.53 -8.77
CA GLU A 345 -17.78 -16.89 -9.28
C GLU A 345 -16.71 -17.33 -10.29
N ARG A 346 -16.13 -16.38 -11.04
CA ARG A 346 -15.02 -16.64 -11.94
C ARG A 346 -13.76 -17.03 -11.18
N GLN A 347 -13.39 -16.26 -10.15
CA GLN A 347 -12.26 -16.54 -9.26
C GLN A 347 -12.45 -17.84 -8.46
N ILE A 348 -13.66 -18.13 -7.99
CA ILE A 348 -13.96 -19.40 -7.30
C ILE A 348 -13.84 -20.60 -8.25
N ARG A 349 -14.23 -20.46 -9.52
CA ARG A 349 -14.05 -21.55 -10.50
C ARG A 349 -12.57 -21.84 -10.77
N SER A 350 -11.73 -20.81 -10.92
CA SER A 350 -10.30 -21.00 -11.11
C SER A 350 -9.61 -21.57 -9.87
N SER A 351 -10.04 -21.20 -8.66
CA SER A 351 -9.50 -21.83 -7.43
C SER A 351 -9.85 -23.31 -7.31
N ARG A 352 -11.02 -23.73 -7.78
CA ARG A 352 -11.39 -25.17 -7.88
C ARG A 352 -10.55 -25.90 -8.93
N MET A 353 -10.23 -25.26 -10.04
CA MET A 353 -9.33 -25.83 -11.05
C MET A 353 -7.93 -26.04 -10.46
N LEU A 354 -7.36 -25.03 -9.79
CA LEU A 354 -6.09 -25.15 -9.07
C LEU A 354 -6.14 -26.28 -8.04
N ARG A 355 -7.22 -26.35 -7.25
CA ARG A 355 -7.40 -27.42 -6.27
C ARG A 355 -7.38 -28.81 -6.93
N GLY A 356 -8.07 -28.99 -8.05
CA GLY A 356 -8.07 -30.25 -8.79
C GLY A 356 -6.68 -30.61 -9.33
N ALA A 357 -5.91 -29.62 -9.80
CA ALA A 357 -4.53 -29.83 -10.23
C ALA A 357 -3.65 -30.30 -9.06
N ILE A 358 -3.73 -29.64 -7.90
CA ILE A 358 -2.99 -30.03 -6.69
C ILE A 358 -3.33 -31.48 -6.30
N GLU A 359 -4.62 -31.84 -6.24
CA GLU A 359 -5.04 -33.20 -5.90
C GLU A 359 -4.52 -34.25 -6.88
N SER A 360 -4.39 -33.90 -8.17
CA SER A 360 -3.87 -34.80 -9.20
C SER A 360 -2.38 -35.12 -9.02
N LEU A 361 -1.64 -34.28 -8.29
CA LEU A 361 -0.21 -34.48 -8.01
C LEU A 361 0.05 -35.35 -6.77
N GLY A 362 -0.96 -35.62 -5.94
CA GLY A 362 -0.82 -36.46 -4.75
C GLY A 362 0.24 -35.92 -3.78
N GLU A 363 1.22 -36.76 -3.43
CA GLU A 363 2.29 -36.41 -2.48
C GLU A 363 3.30 -35.39 -3.01
N ASP A 364 3.25 -35.09 -4.32
CA ASP A 364 4.15 -34.13 -4.96
C ASP A 364 3.61 -32.69 -4.88
N SER A 365 2.54 -32.44 -4.13
CA SER A 365 2.05 -31.10 -3.80
C SER A 365 1.33 -31.07 -2.44
N SER A 366 1.02 -29.88 -1.93
CA SER A 366 0.44 -29.67 -0.61
C SER A 366 -1.04 -29.25 -0.67
N LEU A 367 -1.89 -29.93 0.11
CA LEU A 367 -3.27 -29.48 0.35
C LEU A 367 -3.36 -28.51 1.52
N GLU A 368 -2.45 -28.62 2.48
CA GLU A 368 -2.30 -27.71 3.62
C GLU A 368 -1.36 -26.58 3.24
N PRO A 369 -1.69 -25.31 3.59
CA PRO A 369 -0.78 -24.19 3.34
C PRO A 369 0.54 -24.38 4.09
N VAL A 370 1.66 -24.12 3.42
CA VAL A 370 2.99 -24.07 4.05
C VAL A 370 3.19 -22.66 4.60
N ALA A 371 3.47 -22.52 5.89
CA ALA A 371 3.77 -21.23 6.48
C ALA A 371 5.13 -20.71 5.97
N TYR A 372 5.14 -19.50 5.42
CA TYR A 372 6.36 -18.87 4.91
C TYR A 372 6.78 -17.70 5.82
N THR A 373 5.85 -16.80 6.12
CA THR A 373 5.95 -15.80 7.19
C THR A 373 4.70 -15.81 8.06
N GLU A 374 4.62 -14.99 9.11
CA GLU A 374 3.39 -14.84 9.91
C GLU A 374 2.18 -14.45 9.04
N ASN A 375 2.42 -13.72 7.95
CA ASN A 375 1.37 -13.16 7.09
C ASN A 375 1.28 -13.78 5.69
N THR A 376 2.12 -14.77 5.37
CA THR A 376 2.19 -15.37 4.04
C THR A 376 2.27 -16.88 4.12
N ASN A 377 1.44 -17.56 3.33
CA ASN A 377 1.52 -18.99 3.12
C ASN A 377 1.86 -19.29 1.66
N GLY A 378 2.54 -20.41 1.43
CA GLY A 378 2.90 -20.91 0.10
C GLY A 378 2.26 -22.24 -0.26
N LEU A 379 2.36 -22.56 -1.55
CA LEU A 379 1.95 -23.83 -2.14
C LEU A 379 3.20 -24.62 -2.56
N PHE A 380 3.43 -25.74 -1.89
CA PHE A 380 4.52 -26.64 -2.21
C PHE A 380 4.25 -27.49 -3.47
N VAL A 381 5.29 -27.70 -4.28
CA VAL A 381 5.34 -28.68 -5.37
C VAL A 381 6.72 -29.33 -5.48
N ARG A 382 6.78 -30.63 -5.74
CA ARG A 382 8.02 -31.36 -6.05
C ARG A 382 8.21 -31.46 -7.57
N GLY A 383 9.35 -31.03 -8.08
CA GLY A 383 9.73 -31.18 -9.48
C GLY A 383 10.18 -32.61 -9.83
N LYS A 384 10.32 -32.91 -11.12
CA LYS A 384 10.87 -34.19 -11.59
C LYS A 384 12.39 -34.26 -11.42
N SER A 385 13.07 -33.12 -11.34
CA SER A 385 14.50 -33.06 -11.01
C SER A 385 14.81 -33.59 -9.59
N GLY A 386 13.81 -33.61 -8.72
CA GLY A 386 13.96 -33.92 -7.30
C GLY A 386 13.97 -32.68 -6.40
N LEU A 387 14.12 -31.48 -6.98
CA LEU A 387 14.00 -30.22 -6.25
C LEU A 387 12.56 -30.01 -5.77
N ALA A 388 12.44 -29.20 -4.73
CA ALA A 388 11.17 -28.73 -4.20
C ALA A 388 11.01 -27.24 -4.50
N TYR A 389 9.77 -26.79 -4.67
CA TYR A 389 9.44 -25.40 -4.95
C TYR A 389 8.30 -24.94 -4.06
N LEU A 390 8.32 -23.66 -3.71
CA LEU A 390 7.27 -22.97 -2.98
C LEU A 390 6.73 -21.82 -3.82
N ILE A 391 5.44 -21.91 -4.20
CA ILE A 391 4.74 -20.85 -4.92
C ILE A 391 4.13 -19.89 -3.90
N LEU A 392 4.48 -18.62 -3.99
CA LEU A 392 4.13 -17.56 -3.06
C LEU A 392 3.32 -16.45 -3.75
N PRO A 393 2.34 -15.83 -3.06
CA PRO A 393 1.63 -14.67 -3.60
C PRO A 393 2.56 -13.46 -3.75
N ARG A 394 2.54 -12.78 -4.90
CA ARG A 394 3.29 -11.53 -5.11
C ARG A 394 2.41 -10.30 -4.83
N VAL A 395 3.02 -9.21 -4.36
CA VAL A 395 2.41 -7.87 -4.32
C VAL A 395 2.26 -7.34 -5.76
N GLY A 396 1.11 -6.74 -6.09
CA GLY A 396 0.99 -5.94 -7.32
C GLY A 396 0.55 -6.66 -8.59
N GLY A 397 0.20 -7.96 -8.56
CA GLY A 397 -0.21 -8.64 -9.80
C GLY A 397 -0.84 -10.02 -9.66
N SER A 398 -1.25 -10.57 -10.80
CA SER A 398 -1.70 -11.97 -10.96
C SER A 398 -0.57 -12.98 -11.00
N LYS A 399 0.68 -12.52 -10.96
CA LYS A 399 1.90 -13.33 -10.95
C LYS A 399 2.22 -13.85 -9.55
N PHE A 400 2.97 -14.93 -9.51
CA PHE A 400 3.44 -15.56 -8.27
C PHE A 400 4.97 -15.48 -8.20
N MET A 401 5.47 -15.42 -6.97
CA MET A 401 6.87 -15.62 -6.68
C MET A 401 7.11 -17.12 -6.49
N VAL A 402 8.27 -17.61 -6.92
CA VAL A 402 8.65 -19.00 -6.73
C VAL A 402 10.00 -19.04 -6.07
N GLU A 403 10.09 -19.77 -4.97
CA GLU A 403 11.35 -20.12 -4.36
C GLU A 403 11.64 -21.60 -4.57
N ASP A 404 12.87 -21.92 -4.95
CA ASP A 404 13.35 -23.28 -4.98
C ASP A 404 14.11 -23.64 -3.71
N ILE A 405 13.98 -24.91 -3.32
CA ILE A 405 14.53 -25.47 -2.09
C ILE A 405 15.09 -26.86 -2.38
N PRO A 406 16.13 -27.28 -1.63
CA PRO A 406 16.94 -28.44 -2.02
C PRO A 406 16.18 -29.77 -1.92
N ASP A 407 15.23 -29.87 -1.00
CA ASP A 407 14.40 -31.06 -0.78
C ASP A 407 13.12 -30.67 -0.04
N VAL A 408 12.12 -31.54 -0.07
CA VAL A 408 10.85 -31.45 0.66
C VAL A 408 11.07 -31.37 2.18
N GLU A 409 12.13 -31.97 2.71
CA GLU A 409 12.50 -31.88 4.12
C GLU A 409 12.79 -30.44 4.59
N PHE A 410 13.06 -29.52 3.66
CA PHE A 410 13.39 -28.13 3.94
C PHE A 410 12.27 -27.13 3.61
N VAL A 411 11.06 -27.62 3.29
CA VAL A 411 9.89 -26.76 2.96
C VAL A 411 9.58 -25.76 4.07
N ASP A 412 9.66 -26.18 5.34
CA ASP A 412 9.43 -25.30 6.49
C ASP A 412 10.54 -24.27 6.72
N ARG A 413 11.62 -24.33 5.92
CA ARG A 413 12.77 -23.43 5.96
C ARG A 413 12.96 -22.65 4.67
N ALA A 414 11.94 -22.62 3.80
CA ALA A 414 11.99 -21.91 2.53
C ALA A 414 12.41 -20.45 2.70
N PHE A 415 11.84 -19.72 3.67
CA PHE A 415 12.22 -18.33 3.98
C PHE A 415 13.73 -18.09 4.22
N GLN A 416 14.47 -19.11 4.64
CA GLN A 416 15.92 -19.01 4.92
C GLN A 416 16.79 -19.56 3.80
N LEU A 417 16.26 -20.45 2.96
CA LEU A 417 17.03 -21.27 2.03
C LEU A 417 16.58 -21.10 0.58
N GLY A 418 15.46 -20.44 0.35
CA GLY A 418 14.84 -20.26 -0.95
C GLY A 418 15.75 -19.47 -1.88
N MET A 419 15.97 -19.98 -3.09
CA MET A 419 16.51 -19.19 -4.19
C MET A 419 15.35 -18.74 -5.08
N LEU A 420 15.43 -17.53 -5.63
CA LEU A 420 14.34 -16.97 -6.43
C LEU A 420 14.36 -17.52 -7.86
N VAL A 421 13.22 -18.04 -8.32
CA VAL A 421 13.02 -18.45 -9.72
C VAL A 421 12.03 -17.51 -10.40
N CYS A 422 12.53 -16.68 -11.32
CA CYS A 422 11.68 -15.79 -12.11
C CYS A 422 11.01 -16.57 -13.26
N ILE A 423 9.70 -16.77 -13.17
CA ILE A 423 8.88 -17.31 -14.25
C ILE A 423 8.15 -16.16 -14.93
N GLU A 424 8.52 -15.88 -16.17
CA GLU A 424 7.76 -14.97 -17.03
C GLU A 424 6.69 -15.75 -17.78
N GLU A 425 5.42 -15.47 -17.48
CA GLU A 425 4.33 -15.91 -18.35
C GLU A 425 4.14 -14.93 -19.51
N GLU A 426 4.36 -15.43 -20.73
CA GLU A 426 3.83 -14.80 -21.94
C GLU A 426 2.31 -15.07 -21.99
N GLY A 427 1.51 -14.16 -21.44
CA GLY A 427 0.06 -14.34 -21.38
C GLY A 427 -0.71 -13.03 -21.22
N GLU A 428 -1.94 -13.00 -21.77
CA GLU A 428 -2.87 -11.90 -21.54
C GLU A 428 -3.19 -11.77 -20.05
N SER A 429 -3.10 -10.55 -19.51
CA SER A 429 -3.42 -10.17 -18.13
C SER A 429 -4.91 -10.36 -17.74
N SER A 430 -5.70 -11.02 -18.59
CA SER A 430 -7.13 -11.22 -18.45
C SER A 430 -7.50 -12.52 -17.72
N LEU A 431 -6.55 -13.44 -17.52
CA LEU A 431 -6.79 -14.73 -16.84
C LEU A 431 -6.91 -14.58 -15.32
N PRO A 432 -7.84 -15.30 -14.66
CA PRO A 432 -7.90 -15.36 -13.21
C PRO A 432 -6.61 -15.95 -12.63
N ALA A 433 -6.17 -15.43 -11.47
CA ALA A 433 -4.93 -15.88 -10.82
C ALA A 433 -4.89 -17.39 -10.51
N GLY A 434 -6.05 -18.04 -10.34
CA GLY A 434 -6.12 -19.50 -10.18
C GLY A 434 -5.66 -20.28 -11.41
N ASP A 435 -5.94 -19.77 -12.61
CA ASP A 435 -5.55 -20.41 -13.88
C ASP A 435 -4.04 -20.22 -14.10
N ILE A 436 -3.52 -19.04 -13.78
CA ILE A 436 -2.09 -18.72 -13.78
C ILE A 436 -1.33 -19.61 -12.78
N ALA A 437 -1.84 -19.74 -11.55
CA ALA A 437 -1.24 -20.61 -10.55
C ALA A 437 -1.17 -22.08 -10.98
N VAL A 438 -2.13 -22.57 -11.80
CA VAL A 438 -2.08 -23.91 -12.37
C VAL A 438 -0.90 -24.04 -13.35
N SER A 439 -0.68 -23.04 -14.19
CA SER A 439 0.46 -23.02 -15.11
C SER A 439 1.79 -23.10 -14.35
N TYR A 440 1.97 -22.29 -13.30
CA TYR A 440 3.14 -22.36 -12.41
C TYR A 440 3.29 -23.77 -11.80
N LEU A 441 2.22 -24.30 -11.22
CA LEU A 441 2.24 -25.62 -10.58
C LEU A 441 2.65 -26.74 -11.54
N LEU A 442 2.09 -26.75 -12.76
CA LEU A 442 2.39 -27.77 -13.76
C LEU A 442 3.78 -27.58 -14.38
N ALA A 443 4.21 -26.33 -14.61
CA ALA A 443 5.53 -26.03 -15.14
C ALA A 443 6.62 -26.48 -14.17
N LEU A 444 6.48 -26.16 -12.87
CA LEU A 444 7.41 -26.58 -11.82
C LEU A 444 7.37 -28.08 -11.58
N ARG A 445 6.20 -28.72 -11.70
CA ARG A 445 6.11 -30.18 -11.62
C ARG A 445 6.94 -30.86 -12.71
N ASP A 446 6.91 -30.36 -13.93
CA ASP A 446 7.73 -30.86 -15.05
C ASP A 446 8.96 -29.97 -15.32
N ASP A 447 9.60 -29.53 -14.24
CA ASP A 447 10.75 -28.63 -14.24
C ASP A 447 11.84 -28.95 -15.30
N ILE A 448 12.19 -30.23 -15.50
CA ILE A 448 13.17 -30.66 -16.50
C ILE A 448 12.73 -30.30 -17.93
N GLN A 449 11.45 -30.41 -18.25
CA GLN A 449 10.94 -30.07 -19.57
C GLN A 449 10.67 -28.58 -19.68
N SER A 450 10.16 -27.95 -18.61
CA SER A 450 9.85 -26.53 -18.55
C SER A 450 11.10 -25.65 -18.57
N SER A 451 12.24 -26.13 -18.08
CA SER A 451 13.52 -25.42 -18.12
C SER A 451 13.98 -25.08 -19.54
N LYS A 452 13.50 -25.80 -20.55
CA LYS A 452 13.76 -25.47 -21.96
C LYS A 452 13.12 -24.16 -22.41
N LEU A 453 12.14 -23.65 -21.65
CA LEU A 453 11.39 -22.43 -21.92
C LEU A 453 11.56 -21.38 -20.81
N ILE A 454 11.88 -21.79 -19.58
CA ILE A 454 12.10 -20.88 -18.45
C ILE A 454 13.61 -20.80 -18.17
N HIS A 455 14.21 -19.66 -18.51
CA HIS A 455 15.67 -19.47 -18.45
C HIS A 455 16.25 -19.60 -17.04
N THR A 456 15.62 -18.99 -16.04
CA THR A 456 16.04 -19.07 -14.62
C THR A 456 15.99 -20.51 -14.10
N LEU A 457 14.98 -21.29 -14.51
CA LEU A 457 14.88 -22.70 -14.16
C LEU A 457 15.95 -23.55 -14.85
N SER A 458 16.30 -23.25 -16.10
CA SER A 458 17.45 -23.91 -16.77
C SER A 458 18.74 -23.65 -16.02
N ALA A 459 18.99 -22.39 -15.70
CA ALA A 459 20.20 -21.97 -14.99
C ALA A 459 20.33 -22.64 -13.63
N LEU A 460 19.24 -22.67 -12.87
CA LEU A 460 19.20 -23.34 -11.57
C LEU A 460 19.54 -24.83 -11.71
N LEU A 461 18.87 -25.54 -12.64
CA LEU A 461 19.11 -26.98 -12.83
C LEU A 461 20.52 -27.28 -13.33
N ASP A 462 21.07 -26.44 -14.20
CA ASP A 462 22.46 -26.54 -14.66
C ASP A 462 23.43 -26.30 -13.49
N THR A 463 23.14 -25.31 -12.63
CA THR A 463 23.92 -25.00 -11.42
C THR A 463 23.93 -26.15 -10.42
N VAL A 464 22.77 -26.72 -10.17
CA VAL A 464 22.61 -27.94 -9.36
C VAL A 464 23.39 -29.11 -9.97
N GLY A 465 23.35 -29.26 -11.30
CA GLY A 465 24.04 -30.32 -12.04
C GLY A 465 25.56 -30.22 -12.00
N PHE A 466 26.15 -29.01 -12.09
CA PHE A 466 27.60 -28.84 -12.05
C PHE A 466 28.14 -28.76 -10.62
N THR A 467 27.34 -28.30 -9.66
CA THR A 467 27.71 -28.21 -8.24
C THR A 467 27.61 -29.61 -7.63
N ASN A 468 28.59 -30.46 -7.89
CA ASN A 468 28.63 -31.81 -7.35
C ASN A 468 28.61 -31.81 -5.82
N ARG A 469 27.73 -32.63 -5.23
CA ARG A 469 27.71 -32.86 -3.79
C ARG A 469 28.95 -33.66 -3.38
N LYS A 470 29.71 -33.15 -2.41
CA LYS A 470 30.93 -33.83 -1.93
C LYS A 470 30.56 -34.95 -0.95
N ASP A 471 31.39 -35.99 -0.89
CA ASP A 471 31.18 -37.08 0.08
C ASP A 471 31.20 -36.57 1.53
N GLY A 472 30.16 -36.87 2.30
CA GLY A 472 30.00 -36.45 3.69
C GLY A 472 29.47 -35.02 3.89
N GLU A 473 29.17 -34.30 2.80
CA GLU A 473 28.62 -32.95 2.84
C GLU A 473 27.13 -32.92 3.19
N SER A 474 26.76 -32.04 4.12
CA SER A 474 25.36 -31.82 4.47
C SER A 474 24.60 -31.15 3.33
N THR A 475 23.29 -31.38 3.24
CA THR A 475 22.46 -30.80 2.17
C THR A 475 22.51 -29.28 2.19
N MET A 476 22.57 -28.65 3.38
CA MET A 476 22.67 -27.20 3.50
C MET A 476 23.99 -26.63 3.01
N GLN A 477 25.12 -27.29 3.29
CA GLN A 477 26.43 -26.83 2.81
C GLN A 477 26.53 -26.93 1.29
N TRP A 478 25.99 -28.02 0.73
CA TRP A 478 25.87 -28.15 -0.71
C TRP A 478 24.98 -27.07 -1.31
N TRP A 479 23.81 -26.84 -0.72
CA TRP A 479 22.83 -25.85 -1.18
C TRP A 479 23.35 -24.41 -1.14
N SER A 480 24.05 -24.04 -0.07
CA SER A 480 24.70 -22.72 0.04
C SER A 480 25.62 -22.44 -1.16
N ARG A 481 26.42 -23.43 -1.58
CA ARG A 481 27.27 -23.27 -2.78
C ARG A 481 26.49 -23.23 -4.08
N VAL A 482 25.37 -23.94 -4.16
CA VAL A 482 24.46 -23.82 -5.31
C VAL A 482 23.95 -22.38 -5.37
N GLY A 483 23.56 -21.80 -4.23
CA GLY A 483 23.23 -20.38 -4.07
C GLY A 483 24.31 -19.45 -4.58
N ASP A 484 25.52 -19.55 -4.04
CA ASP A 484 26.64 -18.71 -4.46
C ASP A 484 26.88 -18.80 -5.99
N ASN A 485 26.86 -20.02 -6.54
CA ASN A 485 27.07 -20.25 -7.96
C ASN A 485 25.92 -19.74 -8.84
N TYR A 486 24.69 -19.80 -8.34
CA TYR A 486 23.51 -19.32 -9.04
C TYR A 486 23.47 -17.79 -9.03
N GLY A 487 23.78 -17.14 -7.90
CA GLY A 487 23.93 -15.68 -7.81
C GLY A 487 24.96 -15.14 -8.81
N ASN A 488 26.16 -15.72 -8.82
CA ASN A 488 27.20 -15.38 -9.81
C ASN A 488 26.75 -15.55 -11.28
N TRP A 489 25.84 -16.48 -11.56
CA TRP A 489 25.29 -16.65 -12.91
C TRP A 489 24.28 -15.56 -13.26
N VAL A 490 23.41 -15.18 -12.32
CA VAL A 490 22.43 -14.10 -12.48
C VAL A 490 23.16 -12.77 -12.68
N GLU A 491 24.13 -12.45 -11.81
CA GLU A 491 24.98 -11.25 -11.94
C GLU A 491 25.80 -11.24 -13.25
N GLY A 492 26.28 -12.41 -13.70
CA GLY A 492 27.01 -12.57 -14.95
C GLY A 492 26.16 -12.35 -16.21
N ILE A 493 24.83 -12.35 -16.10
CA ILE A 493 23.88 -12.02 -17.17
C ILE A 493 23.44 -10.57 -17.10
N ASP A 494 23.30 -10.02 -15.90
CA ASP A 494 22.98 -8.60 -15.68
C ASP A 494 24.15 -7.66 -16.03
N GLY A 495 25.35 -8.19 -16.25
CA GLY A 495 26.49 -7.44 -16.82
C GLY A 495 26.28 -6.90 -18.24
N GLU A 496 25.20 -7.27 -18.95
CA GLU A 496 24.78 -6.65 -20.23
C GLU A 496 23.50 -5.81 -20.14
N TYR A 497 22.83 -5.74 -18.99
CA TYR A 497 21.66 -4.89 -18.75
C TYR A 497 21.68 -4.39 -17.29
N GLU A 498 22.25 -3.21 -17.07
CA GLU A 498 22.07 -2.44 -15.83
C GLU A 498 20.58 -2.06 -15.68
N GLU A 499 19.80 -2.87 -14.99
CA GLU A 499 18.60 -2.44 -14.26
C GLU A 499 18.77 -2.82 -12.79
N GLY A 500 19.17 -1.81 -12.00
CA GLY A 500 19.57 -1.97 -10.61
C GLY A 500 18.45 -2.46 -9.68
N TYR A 501 18.67 -3.66 -9.13
CA TYR A 501 18.25 -4.02 -7.78
C TYR A 501 19.53 -4.32 -6.97
N PRO A 502 19.77 -3.64 -5.83
CA PRO A 502 21.01 -3.84 -5.08
C PRO A 502 20.86 -5.00 -4.09
N ASP A 503 21.31 -6.19 -4.51
CA ASP A 503 22.10 -7.10 -3.68
C ASP A 503 23.55 -6.57 -3.80
N ASP A 504 24.30 -6.16 -2.78
CA ASP A 504 24.62 -6.87 -1.55
C ASP A 504 25.03 -5.91 -0.40
N TYR A 505 24.66 -6.33 0.81
CA TYR A 505 25.41 -6.02 2.02
C TYR A 505 26.73 -6.81 1.99
N ASP A 506 27.84 -6.15 1.63
CA ASP A 506 29.20 -6.32 2.18
C ASP A 506 30.27 -6.00 1.13
N GLU A 507 30.65 -4.72 1.00
CA GLU A 507 32.06 -4.31 1.08
C GLU A 507 32.19 -2.79 1.07
N PHE A 508 32.96 -2.30 2.05
CA PHE A 508 33.16 -0.90 2.37
C PHE A 508 34.51 -0.47 1.79
N TYR A 509 34.49 0.65 1.05
CA TYR A 509 35.62 1.46 0.54
C TYR A 509 36.38 1.00 -0.72
N GLU A 510 36.39 1.86 -1.74
CA GLU A 510 37.63 2.52 -2.19
C GLU A 510 37.31 3.98 -2.58
N GLU A 511 38.11 4.92 -2.08
CA GLU A 511 38.10 6.35 -2.44
C GLU A 511 38.33 6.53 -3.95
N MET A 512 37.44 7.24 -4.65
CA MET A 512 37.79 7.91 -5.91
C MET A 512 37.54 9.41 -5.74
N GLU A 513 38.62 10.15 -5.45
CA GLU A 513 38.78 11.52 -5.91
C GLU A 513 38.77 11.49 -7.44
N ASP A 514 37.75 12.06 -8.07
CA ASP A 514 37.84 12.51 -9.46
C ASP A 514 37.12 13.86 -9.56
N ASP A 515 37.90 14.91 -9.84
CA ASP A 515 37.38 16.23 -10.21
C ASP A 515 36.45 16.08 -11.42
N PRO A 516 35.23 16.67 -11.40
CA PRO A 516 34.35 16.62 -12.56
C PRO A 516 34.99 17.40 -13.73
N PRO A 517 34.86 16.93 -14.99
CA PRO A 517 35.39 17.64 -16.14
C PRO A 517 34.68 18.99 -16.29
N GLU A 518 35.45 20.07 -16.44
CA GLU A 518 34.94 21.41 -16.76
C GLU A 518 34.09 21.35 -18.05
N LEU A 519 32.77 21.46 -17.90
CA LEU A 519 31.85 21.68 -19.02
C LEU A 519 32.12 23.08 -19.60
N PRO A 520 32.12 23.24 -20.94
CA PRO A 520 32.29 24.56 -21.55
C PRO A 520 31.14 25.48 -21.12
N GLU A 521 31.49 26.64 -20.54
CA GLU A 521 30.52 27.66 -20.13
C GLU A 521 29.63 28.08 -21.31
N ILE A 522 28.33 27.80 -21.20
CA ILE A 522 27.31 28.35 -22.09
C ILE A 522 26.96 29.74 -21.54
N ASP A 523 27.43 30.78 -22.21
CA ASP A 523 27.13 32.17 -21.86
C ASP A 523 25.67 32.51 -22.24
N PHE A 524 24.75 32.28 -21.30
CA PHE A 524 23.33 32.56 -21.45
C PHE A 524 22.94 33.78 -20.59
N GLU A 525 22.94 34.97 -21.21
CA GLU A 525 22.41 36.18 -20.56
C GLU A 525 20.89 36.24 -20.73
N LEU A 526 20.17 36.18 -19.60
CA LEU A 526 18.72 36.38 -19.56
C LEU A 526 18.37 37.85 -19.86
N PRO A 527 17.46 38.14 -20.82
CA PRO A 527 17.01 39.50 -21.06
C PRO A 527 16.15 40.03 -19.90
N ALA A 528 16.02 41.35 -19.82
CA ALA A 528 15.32 42.02 -18.73
C ALA A 528 13.84 41.58 -18.62
N PRO A 529 13.25 41.50 -17.41
CA PRO A 529 11.88 41.03 -17.21
C PRO A 529 10.86 41.86 -18.00
N GLY A 530 10.03 41.17 -18.80
CA GLY A 530 8.93 41.77 -19.57
C GLY A 530 9.19 41.93 -21.08
N ASP A 531 10.39 41.63 -21.57
CA ASP A 531 10.67 41.55 -23.01
C ASP A 531 10.57 40.10 -23.52
N TYR A 532 9.32 39.65 -23.71
CA TYR A 532 9.01 38.30 -24.17
C TYR A 532 9.53 38.00 -25.58
N SER A 533 9.83 39.02 -26.38
CA SER A 533 10.41 38.84 -27.71
C SER A 533 11.89 38.49 -27.62
N ALA A 534 12.64 39.20 -26.78
CA ALA A 534 14.05 38.90 -26.53
C ALA A 534 14.25 37.55 -25.84
N LEU A 535 13.33 37.16 -24.94
CA LEU A 535 13.37 35.85 -24.28
C LEU A 535 13.14 34.70 -25.26
N ALA A 536 12.20 34.85 -26.19
CA ALA A 536 11.95 33.85 -27.23
C ALA A 536 13.18 33.67 -28.15
N GLU A 537 13.84 34.77 -28.53
CA GLU A 537 15.05 34.74 -29.36
C GLU A 537 16.25 34.12 -28.63
N ALA A 538 16.39 34.37 -27.32
CA ALA A 538 17.42 33.75 -26.48
C ALA A 538 17.22 32.22 -26.35
N LEU A 539 15.97 31.78 -26.16
CA LEU A 539 15.63 30.35 -26.08
C LEU A 539 15.81 29.62 -27.42
N GLU A 540 15.49 30.27 -28.53
CA GLU A 540 15.68 29.70 -29.87
C GLU A 540 17.18 29.55 -30.20
N ASN A 541 18.01 30.52 -29.83
CA ASN A 541 19.47 30.44 -29.96
C ASN A 541 20.09 29.34 -29.09
N ALA A 542 19.62 29.18 -27.84
CA ALA A 542 20.04 28.09 -26.96
C ALA A 542 19.67 26.71 -27.52
N ALA A 543 18.47 26.58 -28.12
CA ALA A 543 18.03 25.35 -28.76
C ALA A 543 18.86 25.01 -30.01
N ILE A 544 19.33 26.02 -30.76
CA ILE A 544 20.22 25.81 -31.92
C ILE A 544 21.61 25.35 -31.46
N GLN A 545 22.17 25.93 -30.40
CA GLN A 545 23.46 25.51 -29.86
C GLN A 545 23.42 24.10 -29.26
N ALA A 546 22.34 23.74 -28.55
CA ALA A 546 22.14 22.39 -28.03
C ALA A 546 22.08 21.33 -29.15
N ARG A 547 21.43 21.64 -30.28
CA ARG A 547 21.39 20.76 -31.45
C ARG A 547 22.75 20.63 -32.15
N GLN A 548 23.58 21.67 -32.12
CA GLN A 548 24.94 21.61 -32.68
C GLN A 548 25.88 20.75 -31.81
N LEU A 549 25.68 20.74 -30.49
CA LEU A 549 26.43 19.87 -29.57
C LEU A 549 26.01 18.40 -29.67
N GLN A 550 24.74 18.12 -30.00
CA GLN A 550 24.22 16.75 -30.21
C GLN A 550 24.49 16.19 -31.62
N GLY A 551 24.89 17.00 -32.59
CA GLY A 551 25.13 16.59 -33.98
C GLY A 551 26.56 16.17 -34.33
N GLY A 552 27.46 16.06 -33.34
CA GLY A 552 28.86 15.68 -33.52
C GLY A 552 29.12 14.19 -33.25
N SER A 553 28.50 13.29 -34.02
CA SER A 553 28.91 11.88 -34.11
C SER A 553 28.33 11.23 -35.37
N GLU A 554 29.02 11.44 -36.49
CA GLU A 554 29.11 10.45 -37.58
C GLU A 554 30.58 10.06 -37.77
#